data_AF-A0A956PX85-F1
#
_entry.id   AF-A0A956PX85-F1
#
_cell.length_a   1.000
_cell.length_b   1.000
_cell.length_c   1.000
_cell.angle_alpha   90.00
_cell.angle_beta   90.00
_cell.angle_gamma   90.00
#
_symmetry.space_group_name_H-M   'P 1'
#
loop_
_entity.id
_entity.type
_entity.pdbx_description
1 polymer ?
#
loop_
_entity_poly.entity_id
_entity_poly.type
_entity_poly.pdbx_seq_one_letter_code
_entity_poly.pdbx_strand_id
1 'polypeptide(L)'
;MINTAGGKAAGDTSPSLLPPSRVRRAGTFLSLMGLLAGVLYLMGWWYQFQGFAFHRFAPFLLGGFAVHHFLPGRWRHGFFTLLSLASIPLIFGLVQGSWLLALGLLVIGICHLPIAFRWRVLLLLVLGAVFASQRIGSLGQAWSPAIWPIFGSLFSIRLLIYLYDLKHARQPFKALDSLSYFFMIPNVVFPLFPAVDYQTWTRCQAKEKDRDLTALSGLQWMARGVFQLVLYRLVYQHLPIDTTQVLDLGSLLRYLIWPFMLYLNVSGQFHFVIGVVRLFGYALPETHHLFYLASSFTDFWRRINIYWKDFMMKVFYYPSYFKLRRFGNTWALVLGTVWVFVATWFFHAWLWFWIRGEFLLATHDIMFWVVLCALVAVNVVLESRQTPAQRLAAQKGGLVFNLGLAARTTGVFLTICVLWSMWVTESLTEWLSLFAVGTRLLPGNGLLVALLLGGILLHFLTALAYAGHKPRPLRFVPEALRIGAMLLALLIIGHPRVYRALPEPISSVINQVKSPVMNQRDKNRRQRDYYEKLNDVGWDNPDLNQIFKQKPADWKSLKFSHLSLSQDDLPFLLLNPDTEER
;
A
#
# COMPACT_ATOMS: atom_id res chain seq x y z
N MET A 1 -17.48 14.71 -17.54
CA MET A 1 -18.67 14.64 -18.40
C MET A 1 -18.56 13.38 -19.24
N ILE A 2 -19.59 12.56 -19.17
CA ILE A 2 -19.72 11.27 -19.84
C ILE A 2 -19.94 11.56 -21.32
N ASN A 3 -19.01 11.17 -22.18
CA ASN A 3 -19.18 11.34 -23.61
C ASN A 3 -19.91 10.10 -24.15
N THR A 4 -21.22 10.22 -24.28
CA THR A 4 -22.10 9.34 -25.04
C THR A 4 -21.88 9.61 -26.52
N ALA A 5 -21.08 8.79 -27.20
CA ALA A 5 -21.07 8.71 -28.65
C ALA A 5 -21.55 7.31 -29.04
N GLY A 6 -22.77 7.25 -29.56
CA GLY A 6 -23.39 6.03 -30.08
C GLY A 6 -22.67 5.54 -31.32
N GLY A 7 -22.03 4.38 -31.20
CA GLY A 7 -21.62 3.55 -32.33
C GLY A 7 -22.63 2.43 -32.49
N LYS A 8 -23.17 2.30 -33.70
CA LYS A 8 -24.16 1.29 -34.12
C LYS A 8 -23.80 -0.12 -33.65
N ALA A 9 -24.81 -0.83 -33.17
CA ALA A 9 -24.76 -2.25 -32.84
C ALA A 9 -24.36 -3.08 -34.06
N ALA A 10 -23.12 -3.57 -34.06
CA ALA A 10 -22.75 -4.75 -34.83
C ALA A 10 -23.08 -5.97 -33.98
N GLY A 11 -23.80 -6.92 -34.58
CA GLY A 11 -24.44 -8.06 -33.91
C GLY A 11 -23.53 -8.78 -32.92
N ASP A 12 -24.05 -8.94 -31.70
CA ASP A 12 -23.49 -9.78 -30.66
C ASP A 12 -23.67 -11.25 -31.07
N THR A 13 -22.74 -11.76 -31.87
CA THR A 13 -22.53 -13.20 -32.07
C THR A 13 -21.59 -13.72 -30.99
N SER A 14 -21.97 -13.57 -29.72
CA SER A 14 -21.37 -14.36 -28.66
C SER A 14 -21.94 -15.79 -28.77
N PRO A 15 -21.11 -16.81 -29.05
CA PRO A 15 -21.59 -18.18 -29.04
C PRO A 15 -22.11 -18.48 -27.63
N SER A 16 -23.29 -19.09 -27.56
CA SER A 16 -23.86 -19.66 -26.36
C SER A 16 -22.86 -20.69 -25.78
N LEU A 17 -21.97 -20.22 -24.92
CA LEU A 17 -20.95 -21.05 -24.29
C LEU A 17 -21.65 -22.03 -23.34
N LEU A 18 -21.75 -23.28 -23.79
CA LEU A 18 -22.05 -24.43 -22.94
C LEU A 18 -21.27 -24.31 -21.61
N PRO A 19 -21.89 -24.66 -20.46
CA PRO A 19 -21.23 -24.58 -19.19
C PRO A 19 -19.89 -25.35 -19.24
N PRO A 20 -18.81 -24.80 -18.66
CA PRO A 20 -17.50 -25.45 -18.66
C PRO A 20 -17.61 -26.91 -18.22
N SER A 21 -16.96 -27.81 -18.98
CA SER A 21 -16.80 -29.21 -18.58
C SER A 21 -16.26 -29.29 -17.15
N ARG A 22 -16.64 -30.33 -16.40
CA ARG A 22 -16.19 -30.49 -15.00
C ARG A 22 -14.66 -30.47 -14.88
N VAL A 23 -13.96 -31.05 -15.87
CA VAL A 23 -12.50 -31.04 -15.99
C VAL A 23 -11.95 -29.61 -16.11
N ARG A 24 -12.55 -28.75 -16.95
CA ARG A 24 -12.11 -27.36 -17.12
C ARG A 24 -12.27 -26.57 -15.82
N ARG A 25 -13.37 -26.77 -15.08
CA ARG A 25 -13.59 -26.13 -13.77
C ARG A 25 -12.56 -26.59 -12.74
N ALA A 26 -12.26 -27.88 -12.66
CA ALA A 26 -11.25 -28.42 -11.76
C ALA A 26 -9.85 -27.87 -12.09
N GLY A 27 -9.46 -27.84 -13.38
CA GLY A 27 -8.18 -27.28 -13.82
C GLY A 27 -8.03 -25.78 -13.53
N THR A 28 -9.08 -24.98 -13.74
CA THR A 28 -9.12 -23.56 -13.35
C THR A 28 -8.93 -23.40 -11.85
N PHE A 29 -9.66 -24.17 -11.03
CA PHE A 29 -9.55 -24.10 -9.57
C PHE A 29 -8.16 -24.47 -9.07
N LEU A 30 -7.60 -25.59 -9.53
CA LEU A 30 -6.25 -26.03 -9.17
C LEU A 30 -5.20 -25.01 -9.58
N SER A 31 -5.36 -24.37 -10.74
CA SER A 31 -4.47 -23.28 -11.17
C SER A 31 -4.54 -22.09 -10.21
N LEU A 32 -5.75 -21.65 -9.84
CA LEU A 32 -5.93 -20.55 -8.89
C LEU A 32 -5.34 -20.89 -7.50
N MET A 33 -5.56 -22.12 -7.02
CA MET A 33 -4.99 -22.63 -5.76
C MET A 33 -3.47 -22.64 -5.80
N GLY A 34 -2.86 -23.19 -6.85
CA GLY A 34 -1.41 -23.26 -7.00
C GLY A 34 -0.76 -21.88 -7.07
N LEU A 35 -1.36 -20.96 -7.84
CA LEU A 35 -0.90 -19.57 -7.89
C LEU A 35 -1.05 -18.86 -6.53
N LEU A 36 -2.18 -19.05 -5.83
CA LEU A 36 -2.37 -18.47 -4.50
C LEU A 36 -1.33 -18.99 -3.51
N ALA A 37 -1.12 -20.31 -3.46
CA ALA A 37 -0.12 -20.93 -2.61
C ALA A 37 1.29 -20.43 -2.93
N GLY A 38 1.65 -20.31 -4.21
CA GLY A 38 2.93 -19.76 -4.65
C GLY A 38 3.14 -18.31 -4.23
N VAL A 39 2.13 -17.45 -4.38
CA VAL A 39 2.19 -16.04 -3.94
C VAL A 39 2.34 -15.94 -2.42
N LEU A 40 1.55 -16.70 -1.66
CA LEU A 40 1.61 -16.67 -0.19
C LEU A 40 2.92 -17.25 0.34
N TYR A 41 3.41 -18.33 -0.27
CA TYR A 41 4.71 -18.89 0.05
C TYR A 41 5.82 -17.86 -0.21
N LEU A 42 5.84 -17.19 -1.37
CA LEU A 42 6.82 -16.15 -1.66
C LEU A 42 6.73 -14.99 -0.67
N MET A 43 5.53 -14.53 -0.33
CA MET A 43 5.32 -13.46 0.64
C MET A 43 5.88 -13.84 2.03
N GLY A 44 5.64 -15.07 2.49
CA GLY A 44 6.21 -15.57 3.76
C GLY A 44 7.72 -15.82 3.68
N TRP A 45 8.19 -16.40 2.59
CA TRP A 45 9.57 -16.87 2.41
C TRP A 45 10.57 -15.77 2.08
N TRP A 46 10.23 -14.87 1.16
CA TRP A 46 11.11 -13.78 0.74
C TRP A 46 10.97 -12.55 1.62
N TYR A 47 9.74 -12.21 1.98
CA TYR A 47 9.46 -10.92 2.57
C TYR A 47 9.49 -10.95 4.10
N GLN A 48 9.59 -12.14 4.75
CA GLN A 48 9.48 -12.36 6.21
C GLN A 48 8.49 -11.39 6.88
N PHE A 49 7.44 -11.03 6.14
CA PHE A 49 6.64 -9.88 6.46
C PHE A 49 5.70 -10.33 7.54
N GLN A 50 5.80 -9.67 8.68
CA GLN A 50 4.84 -9.81 9.77
C GLN A 50 4.79 -11.22 10.35
N GLY A 51 5.97 -11.72 10.71
CA GLY A 51 6.18 -12.75 11.73
C GLY A 51 5.11 -13.84 11.83
N PHE A 52 4.74 -14.18 13.06
CA PHE A 52 3.84 -15.29 13.36
C PHE A 52 2.42 -15.12 12.76
N ALA A 53 1.95 -13.88 12.59
CA ALA A 53 0.62 -13.58 12.09
C ALA A 53 0.44 -14.01 10.62
N PHE A 54 1.42 -13.74 9.75
CA PHE A 54 1.32 -14.14 8.35
C PHE A 54 1.31 -15.67 8.18
N HIS A 55 2.06 -16.40 9.01
CA HIS A 55 2.08 -17.86 9.02
C HIS A 55 0.73 -18.49 9.41
N ARG A 56 -0.05 -17.83 10.29
CA ARG A 56 -1.43 -18.23 10.60
C ARG A 56 -2.42 -17.78 9.52
N PHE A 57 -2.21 -16.59 8.95
CA PHE A 57 -3.06 -16.00 7.93
C PHE A 57 -3.04 -16.76 6.60
N ALA A 58 -1.86 -17.16 6.11
CA ALA A 58 -1.73 -17.82 4.81
C ALA A 58 -2.54 -19.13 4.67
N PRO A 59 -2.45 -20.12 5.57
CA PRO A 59 -3.27 -21.33 5.48
C PRO A 59 -4.76 -21.03 5.68
N PHE A 60 -5.10 -20.08 6.55
CA PHE A 60 -6.48 -19.63 6.76
C PHE A 60 -7.08 -19.02 5.48
N LEU A 61 -6.31 -18.19 4.78
CA LEU A 61 -6.70 -17.59 3.52
C LEU A 61 -6.87 -18.64 2.40
N LEU A 62 -5.94 -19.61 2.30
CA LEU A 62 -6.02 -20.72 1.35
C LEU A 62 -7.29 -21.56 1.56
N GLY A 63 -7.52 -22.02 2.80
CA GLY A 63 -8.70 -22.80 3.15
C GLY A 63 -9.99 -22.01 2.95
N GLY A 64 -10.00 -20.75 3.38
CA GLY A 64 -11.13 -19.84 3.20
C GLY A 64 -11.48 -19.63 1.72
N PHE A 65 -10.49 -19.40 0.85
CA PHE A 65 -10.73 -19.25 -0.58
C PHE A 65 -11.21 -20.56 -1.23
N ALA A 66 -10.69 -21.72 -0.82
CA ALA A 66 -11.15 -23.01 -1.31
C ALA A 66 -12.65 -23.23 -1.03
N VAL A 67 -13.09 -22.99 0.21
CA VAL A 67 -14.51 -23.09 0.60
C VAL A 67 -15.34 -22.04 -0.16
N HIS A 68 -14.90 -20.78 -0.18
CA HIS A 68 -15.60 -19.70 -0.85
C HIS A 68 -15.82 -19.95 -2.35
N HIS A 69 -14.83 -20.55 -3.02
CA HIS A 69 -14.91 -20.85 -4.45
C HIS A 69 -16.06 -21.79 -4.78
N PHE A 70 -16.26 -22.85 -3.99
CA PHE A 70 -17.34 -23.82 -4.24
C PHE A 70 -18.68 -23.42 -3.65
N LEU A 71 -18.69 -22.41 -2.78
CA LEU A 71 -19.90 -21.96 -2.12
C LEU A 71 -20.89 -21.30 -3.11
N PRO A 72 -22.21 -21.55 -3.01
CA PRO A 72 -23.21 -20.87 -3.83
C PRO A 72 -23.20 -19.35 -3.60
N GLY A 73 -23.47 -18.56 -4.65
CA GLY A 73 -23.39 -17.09 -4.61
C GLY A 73 -24.14 -16.44 -3.45
N ARG A 74 -25.32 -16.97 -3.06
CA ARG A 74 -26.13 -16.47 -1.94
C ARG A 74 -25.42 -16.51 -0.58
N TRP A 75 -24.49 -17.45 -0.37
CA TRP A 75 -23.81 -17.66 0.90
C TRP A 75 -22.43 -17.01 0.96
N ARG A 76 -21.86 -16.61 -0.19
CA ARG A 76 -20.49 -16.09 -0.28
C ARG A 76 -20.25 -14.84 0.53
N HIS A 77 -21.17 -13.88 0.47
CA HIS A 77 -21.04 -12.64 1.23
C HIS A 77 -21.08 -12.89 2.75
N GLY A 78 -22.00 -13.75 3.21
CA GLY A 78 -22.07 -14.18 4.61
C GLY A 78 -20.81 -14.94 5.05
N PHE A 79 -20.34 -15.87 4.21
CA PHE A 79 -19.12 -16.63 4.48
C PHE A 79 -17.87 -15.73 4.52
N PHE A 80 -17.71 -14.78 3.60
CA PHE A 80 -16.62 -13.81 3.64
C PHE A 80 -16.66 -12.98 4.93
N THR A 81 -17.84 -12.56 5.36
CA THR A 81 -18.01 -11.82 6.62
C THR A 81 -17.64 -12.67 7.84
N LEU A 82 -18.10 -13.93 7.88
CA LEU A 82 -17.76 -14.86 8.94
C LEU A 82 -16.25 -15.12 8.98
N LEU A 83 -15.64 -15.37 7.82
CA LEU A 83 -14.21 -15.60 7.67
C LEU A 83 -13.39 -14.36 8.13
N SER A 84 -13.87 -13.16 7.78
CA SER A 84 -13.33 -11.88 8.23
C SER A 84 -13.34 -11.75 9.76
N LEU A 85 -14.50 -11.96 10.39
CA LEU A 85 -14.64 -11.87 11.84
C LEU A 85 -13.85 -12.95 12.57
N ALA A 86 -13.77 -14.17 12.03
CA ALA A 86 -13.01 -15.28 12.60
C ALA A 86 -11.49 -15.07 12.50
N SER A 87 -11.02 -14.33 11.50
CA SER A 87 -9.58 -14.05 11.32
C SER A 87 -8.98 -13.22 12.46
N ILE A 88 -9.79 -12.36 13.08
CA ILE A 88 -9.36 -11.44 14.16
C ILE A 88 -8.90 -12.18 15.41
N PRO A 89 -9.73 -13.03 16.07
CA PRO A 89 -9.30 -13.79 17.24
C PRO A 89 -8.26 -14.87 16.89
N LEU A 90 -8.24 -15.37 15.65
CA LEU A 90 -7.22 -16.33 15.19
C LEU A 90 -5.81 -15.72 15.22
N ILE A 91 -5.70 -14.45 14.83
CA ILE A 91 -4.41 -13.78 14.67
C ILE A 91 -4.00 -13.05 15.95
N PHE A 92 -4.93 -12.33 16.60
CA PHE A 92 -4.64 -11.53 17.79
C PHE A 92 -4.88 -12.28 19.12
N GLY A 93 -5.39 -13.51 19.06
CA GLY A 93 -5.84 -14.25 20.24
C GLY A 93 -7.25 -13.85 20.67
N LEU A 94 -7.89 -14.70 21.48
CA LEU A 94 -9.29 -14.54 21.88
C LEU A 94 -9.55 -13.24 22.63
N VAL A 95 -8.67 -12.85 23.55
CA VAL A 95 -8.88 -11.65 24.40
C VAL A 95 -8.79 -10.37 23.57
N GLN A 96 -7.66 -10.15 22.88
CA GLN A 96 -7.44 -8.93 22.11
C GLN A 96 -8.36 -8.87 20.88
N GLY A 97 -8.61 -10.02 20.24
CA GLY A 97 -9.54 -10.11 19.13
C GLY A 97 -10.97 -9.75 19.51
N SER A 98 -11.46 -10.22 20.67
CA SER A 98 -12.78 -9.86 21.20
C SER A 98 -12.90 -8.36 21.50
N TRP A 99 -11.88 -7.74 22.08
CA TRP A 99 -11.87 -6.28 22.28
C TRP A 99 -11.92 -5.51 20.96
N LEU A 100 -11.13 -5.91 19.96
CA LEU A 100 -11.13 -5.27 18.65
C LEU A 100 -12.53 -5.36 17.98
N LEU A 101 -13.16 -6.53 18.06
CA LEU A 101 -14.53 -6.75 17.57
C LEU A 101 -15.53 -5.89 18.33
N ALA A 102 -15.48 -5.87 19.67
CA ALA A 102 -16.40 -5.12 20.51
C ALA A 102 -16.31 -3.61 20.23
N LEU A 103 -15.10 -3.05 20.17
CA LEU A 103 -14.86 -1.64 19.85
C LEU A 103 -15.36 -1.29 18.43
N GLY A 104 -15.13 -2.19 17.46
CA GLY A 104 -15.61 -1.98 16.09
C GLY A 104 -17.13 -2.02 15.99
N LEU A 105 -17.78 -2.97 16.68
CA LEU A 105 -19.23 -3.07 16.76
C LEU A 105 -19.85 -1.87 17.48
N LEU A 106 -19.20 -1.34 18.52
CA LEU A 106 -19.63 -0.13 19.21
C LEU A 106 -19.68 1.06 18.24
N VAL A 107 -18.60 1.30 17.50
CA VAL A 107 -18.53 2.40 16.52
C VAL A 107 -19.57 2.23 15.41
N ILE A 108 -19.74 1.02 14.87
CA ILE A 108 -20.76 0.71 13.88
C ILE A 108 -22.17 0.93 14.47
N GLY A 109 -22.41 0.50 15.70
CA GLY A 109 -23.68 0.68 16.39
C GLY A 109 -24.07 2.14 16.54
N ILE A 110 -23.12 3.01 16.93
CA ILE A 110 -23.36 4.46 17.04
C ILE A 110 -23.78 5.07 15.70
N CYS A 111 -23.20 4.62 14.58
CA CYS A 111 -23.59 5.09 13.24
C CYS A 111 -25.07 4.82 12.92
N HIS A 112 -25.66 3.77 13.50
CA HIS A 112 -27.03 3.32 13.23
C HIS A 112 -28.05 3.67 14.31
N LEU A 113 -27.66 4.35 15.40
CA LEU A 113 -28.59 4.75 16.45
C LEU A 113 -29.77 5.56 15.88
N PRO A 114 -31.02 5.35 16.32
CA PRO A 114 -32.20 6.05 15.83
C PRO A 114 -32.31 7.50 16.36
N ILE A 115 -31.19 8.20 16.44
CA ILE A 115 -31.07 9.60 16.87
C ILE A 115 -30.69 10.48 15.67
N ALA A 116 -30.83 11.81 15.82
CA ALA A 116 -30.45 12.76 14.78
C ALA A 116 -28.97 12.62 14.39
N PHE A 117 -28.66 12.76 13.09
CA PHE A 117 -27.31 12.55 12.54
C PHE A 117 -26.22 13.35 13.27
N ARG A 118 -26.51 14.60 13.67
CA ARG A 118 -25.58 15.44 14.45
C ARG A 118 -25.15 14.81 15.77
N TRP A 119 -26.07 14.12 16.46
CA TRP A 119 -25.77 13.46 17.73
C TRP A 119 -24.94 12.20 17.53
N ARG A 120 -25.15 11.47 16.43
CA ARG A 120 -24.27 10.34 16.04
C ARG A 120 -22.85 10.82 15.81
N VAL A 121 -22.69 11.92 15.06
CA VAL A 121 -21.37 12.54 14.82
C VAL A 121 -20.74 13.00 16.13
N LEU A 122 -21.49 13.66 17.03
CA LEU A 122 -20.97 14.09 18.33
C LEU A 122 -20.50 12.89 19.17
N LEU A 123 -21.30 11.83 19.27
CA LEU A 123 -20.92 10.62 20.00
C LEU A 123 -19.64 9.98 19.45
N LEU A 124 -19.49 9.92 18.12
CA LEU A 124 -18.28 9.39 17.49
C LEU A 124 -17.06 10.28 17.70
N LEU A 125 -17.23 11.61 17.74
CA LEU A 125 -16.14 12.54 18.06
C LEU A 125 -15.71 12.40 19.52
N VAL A 126 -16.66 12.30 20.45
CA VAL A 126 -16.37 12.07 21.88
C VAL A 126 -15.66 10.73 22.06
N LEU A 127 -16.17 9.66 21.45
CA LEU A 127 -15.53 8.34 21.51
C LEU A 127 -14.14 8.34 20.86
N GLY A 128 -13.98 9.03 19.73
CA GLY A 128 -12.69 9.22 19.07
C GLY A 128 -11.68 9.97 19.95
N ALA A 129 -12.12 10.98 20.70
CA ALA A 129 -11.28 11.70 21.66
C ALA A 129 -10.85 10.81 22.84
N VAL A 130 -11.75 9.94 23.33
CA VAL A 130 -11.41 8.92 24.35
C VAL A 130 -10.36 7.96 23.81
N PHE A 131 -10.56 7.41 22.62
CA PHE A 131 -9.59 6.50 21.99
C PHE A 131 -8.25 7.19 21.71
N ALA A 132 -8.25 8.45 21.28
CA ALA A 132 -7.03 9.22 21.09
C ALA A 132 -6.29 9.45 22.42
N SER A 133 -7.02 9.73 23.51
CA SER A 133 -6.47 9.87 24.87
C SER A 133 -5.85 8.56 25.37
N GLN A 134 -6.51 7.42 25.12
CA GLN A 134 -5.94 6.10 25.40
C GLN A 134 -4.70 5.80 24.54
N ARG A 135 -4.70 6.21 23.26
CA ARG A 135 -3.55 6.02 22.36
C ARG A 135 -2.28 6.71 22.87
N ILE A 136 -2.41 7.91 23.42
CA ILE A 136 -1.28 8.67 23.99
C ILE A 136 -0.95 8.27 25.44
N GLY A 137 -1.68 7.30 26.01
CA GLY A 137 -1.45 6.80 27.37
C GLY A 137 -1.97 7.71 28.48
N SER A 138 -2.76 8.74 28.19
CA SER A 138 -3.32 9.64 29.22
C SER A 138 -4.49 9.00 29.97
N LEU A 139 -5.16 8.01 29.36
CA LEU A 139 -6.20 7.20 29.98
C LEU A 139 -5.78 5.73 30.02
N GLY A 140 -6.12 5.05 31.12
CA GLY A 140 -5.96 3.61 31.24
C GLY A 140 -6.80 2.83 30.20
N GLN A 141 -6.35 1.61 29.90
CA GLN A 141 -7.01 0.73 28.95
C GLN A 141 -6.95 -0.73 29.41
N ALA A 142 -8.03 -1.48 29.16
CA ALA A 142 -8.15 -2.90 29.54
C ALA A 142 -7.55 -3.87 28.50
N TRP A 143 -7.01 -3.34 27.41
CA TRP A 143 -6.47 -4.09 26.28
C TRP A 143 -5.04 -3.66 25.95
N SER A 144 -4.37 -4.39 25.05
CA SER A 144 -3.01 -4.06 24.64
C SER A 144 -2.96 -2.76 23.82
N PRO A 145 -1.96 -1.87 24.03
CA PRO A 145 -1.74 -0.68 23.19
C PRO A 145 -1.65 -0.97 21.70
N ALA A 146 -1.26 -2.20 21.35
CA ALA A 146 -1.13 -2.67 19.99
C ALA A 146 -2.46 -2.81 19.23
N ILE A 147 -3.62 -2.74 19.92
CA ILE A 147 -4.93 -2.65 19.26
C ILE A 147 -5.05 -1.37 18.43
N TRP A 148 -4.49 -0.25 18.88
CA TRP A 148 -4.78 1.06 18.28
C TRP A 148 -4.29 1.24 16.84
N PRO A 149 -3.06 0.83 16.47
CA PRO A 149 -2.63 0.89 15.08
C PRO A 149 -3.52 0.07 14.14
N ILE A 150 -4.01 -1.09 14.60
CA ILE A 150 -4.90 -1.96 13.82
C ILE A 150 -6.31 -1.36 13.76
N PHE A 151 -6.84 -0.88 14.88
CA PHE A 151 -8.16 -0.25 14.92
C PHE A 151 -8.20 1.01 14.06
N GLY A 152 -7.17 1.85 14.15
CA GLY A 152 -7.02 3.04 13.32
C GLY A 152 -7.00 2.71 11.84
N SER A 153 -6.31 1.66 11.41
CA SER A 153 -6.31 1.24 10.00
C SER A 153 -7.66 0.71 9.52
N LEU A 154 -8.36 -0.05 10.37
CA LEU A 154 -9.68 -0.62 10.09
C LEU A 154 -10.75 0.46 9.95
N PHE A 155 -10.76 1.44 10.87
CA PHE A 155 -11.89 2.34 11.06
C PHE A 155 -11.63 3.80 10.68
N SER A 156 -10.46 4.39 10.92
CA SER A 156 -10.25 5.86 10.91
C SER A 156 -10.94 6.61 9.74
N ILE A 157 -10.35 6.59 8.55
CA ILE A 157 -10.85 7.28 7.36
C ILE A 157 -12.14 6.64 6.83
N ARG A 158 -12.25 5.32 6.99
CA ARG A 158 -13.35 4.52 6.46
C ARG A 158 -14.66 4.81 7.18
N LEU A 159 -14.61 5.11 8.47
CA LEU A 159 -15.75 5.56 9.27
C LEU A 159 -16.26 6.92 8.77
N LEU A 160 -15.36 7.84 8.43
CA LEU A 160 -15.74 9.13 7.85
C LEU A 160 -16.44 8.94 6.50
N ILE A 161 -15.88 8.11 5.61
CA ILE A 161 -16.49 7.78 4.31
C ILE A 161 -17.87 7.14 4.52
N TYR A 162 -17.96 6.20 5.46
CA TYR A 162 -19.17 5.48 5.78
C TYR A 162 -20.28 6.41 6.32
N LEU A 163 -19.95 7.33 7.24
CA LEU A 163 -20.87 8.35 7.73
C LEU A 163 -21.32 9.31 6.64
N TYR A 164 -20.41 9.71 5.75
CA TYR A 164 -20.75 10.53 4.59
C TYR A 164 -21.76 9.80 3.70
N ASP A 165 -21.56 8.51 3.47
CA ASP A 165 -22.51 7.69 2.72
C ASP A 165 -23.83 7.48 3.44
N LEU A 166 -23.83 7.26 4.76
CA LEU A 166 -25.07 7.17 5.55
C LEU A 166 -25.94 8.42 5.44
N LYS A 167 -25.32 9.59 5.33
CA LYS A 167 -26.06 10.86 5.19
C LYS A 167 -26.64 11.07 3.79
N HIS A 168 -25.98 10.58 2.74
CA HIS A 168 -26.30 10.93 1.35
C HIS A 168 -26.83 9.76 0.50
N ALA A 169 -26.67 8.51 0.95
CA ALA A 169 -27.16 7.34 0.23
C ALA A 169 -28.66 7.14 0.45
N ARG A 170 -29.37 6.80 -0.63
CA ARG A 170 -30.81 6.48 -0.60
C ARG A 170 -31.11 4.99 -0.37
N GLN A 171 -30.11 4.12 -0.47
CA GLN A 171 -30.33 2.68 -0.35
C GLN A 171 -30.34 2.24 1.12
N PRO A 172 -31.15 1.22 1.49
CA PRO A 172 -31.19 0.68 2.83
C PRO A 172 -29.85 0.01 3.17
N PHE A 173 -29.27 0.37 4.31
CA PHE A 173 -28.03 -0.21 4.80
C PHE A 173 -28.27 -1.61 5.34
N LYS A 174 -27.38 -2.55 5.00
CA LYS A 174 -27.39 -3.92 5.54
C LYS A 174 -26.26 -4.07 6.55
N ALA A 175 -26.54 -4.71 7.68
CA ALA A 175 -25.54 -4.99 8.71
C ALA A 175 -24.36 -5.80 8.15
N LEU A 176 -24.65 -6.79 7.30
CA LEU A 176 -23.64 -7.66 6.69
C LEU A 176 -22.66 -6.91 5.76
N ASP A 177 -23.17 -5.94 4.99
CA ASP A 177 -22.33 -5.07 4.15
C ASP A 177 -21.41 -4.20 5.01
N SER A 178 -21.91 -3.73 6.15
CA SER A 178 -21.14 -2.87 7.08
C SER A 178 -20.06 -3.67 7.81
N LEU A 179 -20.38 -4.88 8.28
CA LEU A 179 -19.43 -5.79 8.93
C LEU A 179 -18.33 -6.23 7.96
N SER A 180 -18.71 -6.72 6.78
CA SER A 180 -17.75 -7.14 5.74
C SER A 180 -16.88 -5.99 5.24
N TYR A 181 -17.43 -4.77 5.22
CA TYR A 181 -16.67 -3.57 4.97
C TYR A 181 -15.66 -3.41 6.10
N PHE A 182 -16.05 -3.03 7.33
CA PHE A 182 -15.07 -2.63 8.34
C PHE A 182 -14.02 -3.71 8.66
N PHE A 183 -14.41 -4.99 8.70
CA PHE A 183 -13.53 -6.09 9.13
C PHE A 183 -12.87 -6.87 7.99
N MET A 184 -12.67 -6.28 6.80
CA MET A 184 -12.01 -6.96 5.66
C MET A 184 -10.80 -7.81 6.07
N ILE A 185 -10.78 -9.07 5.60
CA ILE A 185 -9.76 -10.09 5.91
C ILE A 185 -8.32 -9.57 5.90
N PRO A 186 -7.84 -8.77 4.92
CA PRO A 186 -6.43 -8.36 4.92
C PRO A 186 -6.03 -7.45 6.09
N ASN A 187 -6.97 -6.72 6.71
CA ASN A 187 -6.65 -5.65 7.67
C ASN A 187 -6.03 -6.18 8.98
N VAL A 188 -6.25 -7.45 9.29
CA VAL A 188 -5.66 -8.12 10.46
C VAL A 188 -4.15 -8.34 10.33
N VAL A 189 -3.65 -8.33 9.10
CA VAL A 189 -2.23 -8.51 8.79
C VAL A 189 -1.65 -7.17 8.30
N PHE A 190 -2.39 -6.40 7.50
CA PHE A 190 -1.91 -5.15 6.92
C PHE A 190 -2.48 -3.93 7.66
N PRO A 191 -1.72 -3.28 8.57
CA PRO A 191 -2.15 -2.08 9.28
C PRO A 191 -2.13 -0.83 8.37
N LEU A 192 -1.55 -0.90 7.18
CA LEU A 192 -1.69 0.15 6.17
C LEU A 192 -2.69 -0.36 5.12
N PHE A 193 -3.84 0.31 5.02
CA PHE A 193 -4.94 -0.13 4.18
C PHE A 193 -5.52 1.02 3.32
N PRO A 194 -5.90 0.78 2.06
CA PRO A 194 -6.48 1.82 1.20
C PRO A 194 -7.84 2.32 1.73
N ALA A 195 -8.13 3.60 1.52
CA ALA A 195 -9.41 4.22 1.88
C ALA A 195 -10.55 3.78 0.94
N VAL A 196 -10.95 2.51 1.03
CA VAL A 196 -12.00 1.91 0.17
C VAL A 196 -13.33 2.60 0.41
N ASP A 197 -13.97 3.03 -0.67
CA ASP A 197 -15.29 3.66 -0.61
C ASP A 197 -16.41 2.65 -0.32
N TYR A 198 -17.36 2.98 0.56
CA TYR A 198 -18.44 2.05 0.93
C TYR A 198 -19.43 1.79 -0.22
N GLN A 199 -19.75 2.79 -1.04
CA GLN A 199 -20.59 2.55 -2.22
C GLN A 199 -19.86 1.70 -3.26
N THR A 200 -18.55 1.91 -3.44
CA THR A 200 -17.74 1.04 -4.30
C THR A 200 -17.72 -0.39 -3.77
N TRP A 201 -17.54 -0.57 -2.45
CA TRP A 201 -17.56 -1.89 -1.80
C TRP A 201 -18.86 -2.67 -2.09
N THR A 202 -20.01 -2.02 -1.89
CA THR A 202 -21.33 -2.64 -2.09
C THR A 202 -21.65 -2.93 -3.55
N ARG A 203 -21.15 -2.11 -4.49
CA ARG A 203 -21.39 -2.29 -5.93
C ARG A 203 -20.42 -3.26 -6.62
N CYS A 204 -19.22 -3.43 -6.08
CA CYS A 204 -18.15 -4.23 -6.70
C CYS A 204 -18.28 -5.74 -6.48
N GLN A 205 -19.43 -6.25 -6.01
CA GLN A 205 -19.64 -7.70 -5.93
C GLN A 205 -19.70 -8.29 -7.35
N ALA A 206 -18.75 -9.18 -7.65
CA ALA A 206 -18.61 -9.75 -8.98
C ALA A 206 -19.80 -10.64 -9.34
N LYS A 207 -20.19 -10.60 -10.62
CA LYS A 207 -21.18 -11.53 -11.16
C LYS A 207 -20.60 -12.94 -11.18
N GLU A 208 -21.45 -13.95 -11.00
CA GLU A 208 -21.02 -15.37 -10.94
C GLU A 208 -20.16 -15.77 -12.15
N LYS A 209 -20.54 -15.29 -13.35
CA LYS A 209 -19.82 -15.58 -14.60
C LYS A 209 -18.38 -15.04 -14.65
N ASP A 210 -18.09 -13.98 -13.89
CA ASP A 210 -16.80 -13.27 -13.92
C ASP A 210 -15.92 -13.64 -12.71
N ARG A 211 -16.37 -14.58 -11.87
CA ARG A 211 -15.73 -14.96 -10.61
C ARG A 211 -14.28 -15.40 -10.80
N ASP A 212 -14.03 -16.35 -11.68
CA ASP A 212 -12.69 -16.93 -11.86
C ASP A 212 -11.71 -15.90 -12.45
N LEU A 213 -12.21 -15.02 -13.34
CA LEU A 213 -11.43 -13.89 -13.86
C LEU A 213 -11.16 -12.82 -12.78
N THR A 214 -12.12 -12.59 -11.88
CA THR A 214 -11.95 -11.67 -10.76
C THR A 214 -10.90 -12.20 -9.78
N ALA A 215 -10.95 -13.50 -9.46
CA ALA A 215 -9.95 -14.16 -8.63
C ALA A 215 -8.57 -14.16 -9.29
N LEU A 216 -8.47 -14.44 -10.60
CA LEU A 216 -7.22 -14.37 -11.34
C LEU A 216 -6.64 -12.95 -11.36
N SER A 217 -7.47 -11.93 -11.58
CA SER A 217 -7.05 -10.54 -11.48
C SER A 217 -6.60 -10.18 -10.07
N GLY A 218 -7.23 -10.78 -9.04
CA GLY A 218 -6.76 -10.69 -7.65
C GLY A 218 -5.35 -11.24 -7.49
N LEU A 219 -5.10 -12.45 -8.00
CA LEU A 219 -3.76 -13.07 -7.99
C LEU A 219 -2.73 -12.25 -8.77
N GLN A 220 -3.12 -11.68 -9.91
CA GLN A 220 -2.26 -10.78 -10.68
C GLN A 220 -1.82 -9.58 -9.83
N TRP A 221 -2.72 -9.00 -9.05
CA TRP A 221 -2.40 -7.88 -8.16
C TRP A 221 -1.57 -8.32 -6.96
N MET A 222 -1.85 -9.48 -6.37
CA MET A 222 -1.01 -10.01 -5.30
C MET A 222 0.41 -10.28 -5.79
N ALA A 223 0.54 -10.87 -6.97
CA ALA A 223 1.82 -11.16 -7.60
C ALA A 223 2.59 -9.85 -7.91
N ARG A 224 1.92 -8.86 -8.51
CA ARG A 224 2.49 -7.51 -8.72
C ARG A 224 2.93 -6.88 -7.39
N GLY A 225 2.13 -7.03 -6.35
CA GLY A 225 2.44 -6.55 -5.00
C GLY A 225 3.71 -7.18 -4.46
N VAL A 226 3.84 -8.51 -4.50
CA VAL A 226 5.06 -9.23 -4.10
C VAL A 226 6.28 -8.74 -4.89
N PHE A 227 6.15 -8.56 -6.20
CA PHE A 227 7.26 -8.03 -7.01
C PHE A 227 7.69 -6.62 -6.58
N GLN A 228 6.72 -5.71 -6.35
CA GLN A 228 7.00 -4.36 -5.85
C GLN A 228 7.67 -4.38 -4.47
N LEU A 229 7.28 -5.30 -3.59
CA LEU A 229 7.86 -5.46 -2.27
C LEU A 229 9.30 -5.99 -2.33
N VAL A 230 9.59 -6.94 -3.23
CA VAL A 230 10.97 -7.40 -3.49
C VAL A 230 11.82 -6.23 -4.00
N LEU A 231 11.31 -5.44 -4.94
CA LEU A 231 12.01 -4.25 -5.45
C LEU A 231 12.22 -3.20 -4.36
N TYR A 232 11.22 -2.97 -3.51
CA TYR A 232 11.36 -2.11 -2.33
C TYR A 232 12.50 -2.58 -1.44
N ARG A 233 12.65 -3.87 -1.16
CA ARG A 233 13.75 -4.37 -0.32
C ARG A 233 15.12 -4.12 -0.95
N LEU A 234 15.24 -4.32 -2.26
CA LEU A 234 16.47 -3.98 -2.99
C LEU A 234 16.81 -2.49 -2.83
N VAL A 235 15.82 -1.61 -2.99
CA VAL A 235 15.99 -0.17 -2.79
C VAL A 235 16.38 0.10 -1.33
N TYR A 236 15.58 -0.35 -0.38
CA TYR A 236 15.75 -0.10 1.05
C TYR A 236 17.11 -0.57 1.59
N GLN A 237 17.65 -1.69 1.12
CA GLN A 237 18.95 -2.19 1.60
C GLN A 237 20.14 -1.42 1.02
N HIS A 238 20.04 -0.92 -0.22
CA HIS A 238 21.21 -0.46 -0.98
C HIS A 238 21.21 1.01 -1.37
N LEU A 239 20.06 1.68 -1.41
CA LEU A 239 19.95 3.06 -1.92
C LEU A 239 19.87 4.13 -0.82
N PRO A 240 19.26 3.94 0.36
CA PRO A 240 19.27 4.93 1.42
C PRO A 240 20.68 5.36 1.82
N ILE A 241 20.86 6.66 2.03
CA ILE A 241 22.06 7.30 2.58
C ILE A 241 21.64 8.44 3.49
N ASP A 242 22.48 8.78 4.46
CA ASP A 242 22.28 9.95 5.31
C ASP A 242 22.74 11.23 4.62
N THR A 243 22.23 12.37 5.11
CA THR A 243 22.60 13.70 4.64
C THR A 243 24.11 13.96 4.79
N THR A 244 24.73 13.44 5.85
CA THR A 244 26.19 13.53 6.07
C THR A 244 27.03 12.78 5.04
N GLN A 245 26.42 11.87 4.26
CA GLN A 245 27.09 11.10 3.21
C GLN A 245 26.94 11.73 1.82
N VAL A 246 26.25 12.86 1.72
CA VAL A 246 26.08 13.60 0.46
C VAL A 246 27.29 14.53 0.28
N LEU A 247 28.26 14.08 -0.51
CA LEU A 247 29.55 14.76 -0.71
C LEU A 247 29.80 15.20 -2.16
N ASP A 248 28.97 14.74 -3.10
CA ASP A 248 29.14 14.91 -4.54
C ASP A 248 27.83 14.71 -5.31
N LEU A 249 27.88 14.86 -6.64
CA LEU A 249 26.73 14.70 -7.52
C LEU A 249 26.11 13.29 -7.48
N GLY A 250 26.91 12.24 -7.38
CA GLY A 250 26.42 10.86 -7.38
C GLY A 250 25.63 10.55 -6.10
N SER A 251 26.18 10.94 -4.96
CA SER A 251 25.52 10.85 -3.66
C SER A 251 24.29 11.75 -3.58
N LEU A 252 24.32 12.96 -4.14
CA LEU A 252 23.12 13.83 -4.23
C LEU A 252 22.02 13.16 -5.07
N LEU A 253 22.31 12.70 -6.29
CA LEU A 253 21.32 12.04 -7.14
C LEU A 253 20.73 10.80 -6.47
N ARG A 254 21.57 10.02 -5.77
CA ARG A 254 21.12 8.89 -4.96
C ARG A 254 20.16 9.34 -3.86
N TYR A 255 20.50 10.38 -3.10
CA TYR A 255 19.66 10.99 -2.06
C TYR A 255 18.29 11.44 -2.59
N LEU A 256 18.25 12.03 -3.78
CA LEU A 256 17.02 12.52 -4.39
C LEU A 256 16.08 11.39 -4.82
N ILE A 257 16.62 10.26 -5.31
CA ILE A 257 15.81 9.20 -5.94
C ILE A 257 15.26 8.20 -4.92
N TRP A 258 16.08 7.77 -3.95
CA TRP A 258 15.71 6.65 -3.06
C TRP A 258 14.41 6.86 -2.28
N PRO A 259 14.06 8.07 -1.77
CA PRO A 259 12.87 8.27 -0.98
C PRO A 259 11.59 7.94 -1.73
N PHE A 260 11.48 8.41 -2.99
CA PHE A 260 10.31 8.14 -3.81
C PHE A 260 10.23 6.66 -4.24
N MET A 261 11.37 5.98 -4.36
CA MET A 261 11.41 4.55 -4.65
C MET A 261 10.89 3.71 -3.48
N LEU A 262 11.01 4.17 -2.22
CA LEU A 262 10.44 3.46 -1.08
C LEU A 262 8.91 3.39 -1.08
N TYR A 263 8.24 4.24 -1.87
CA TYR A 263 6.79 4.15 -2.04
C TYR A 263 6.32 2.82 -2.64
N LEU A 264 7.23 2.03 -3.23
CA LEU A 264 7.00 0.65 -3.61
C LEU A 264 6.48 -0.22 -2.44
N ASN A 265 6.82 0.10 -1.18
CA ASN A 265 6.28 -0.59 -0.01
C ASN A 265 4.76 -0.40 0.09
N VAL A 266 4.30 0.85 0.03
CA VAL A 266 2.87 1.21 0.14
C VAL A 266 2.10 0.63 -1.04
N SER A 267 2.62 0.84 -2.26
CA SER A 267 1.96 0.33 -3.46
C SER A 267 1.91 -1.19 -3.52
N GLY A 268 2.99 -1.87 -3.09
CA GLY A 268 3.06 -3.32 -3.05
C GLY A 268 2.06 -3.94 -2.07
N GLN A 269 1.99 -3.39 -0.85
CA GLN A 269 1.01 -3.81 0.15
C GLN A 269 -0.42 -3.59 -0.33
N PHE A 270 -0.72 -2.43 -0.92
CA PHE A 270 -2.07 -2.12 -1.39
C PHE A 270 -2.53 -3.04 -2.53
N HIS A 271 -1.65 -3.34 -3.50
CA HIS A 271 -1.97 -4.32 -4.54
C HIS A 271 -2.21 -5.72 -3.96
N PHE A 272 -1.40 -6.15 -2.98
CA PHE A 272 -1.59 -7.42 -2.31
C PHE A 272 -2.94 -7.50 -1.60
N VAL A 273 -3.23 -6.49 -0.79
CA VAL A 273 -4.46 -6.36 0.00
C VAL A 273 -5.72 -6.38 -0.86
N ILE A 274 -5.77 -5.55 -1.91
CA ILE A 274 -6.94 -5.54 -2.80
C ILE A 274 -7.00 -6.83 -3.62
N GLY A 275 -5.85 -7.41 -3.96
CA GLY A 275 -5.78 -8.72 -4.60
C GLY A 275 -6.45 -9.83 -3.78
N VAL A 276 -6.22 -9.84 -2.46
CA VAL A 276 -6.91 -10.76 -1.53
C VAL A 276 -8.42 -10.54 -1.55
N VAL A 277 -8.88 -9.29 -1.51
CA VAL A 277 -10.31 -8.97 -1.57
C VAL A 277 -10.95 -9.44 -2.89
N ARG A 278 -10.24 -9.31 -4.01
CA ARG A 278 -10.68 -9.81 -5.33
C ARG A 278 -10.81 -11.33 -5.39
N LEU A 279 -9.98 -12.09 -4.65
CA LEU A 279 -10.14 -13.55 -4.55
C LEU A 279 -11.52 -13.94 -4.02
N PHE A 280 -12.07 -13.14 -3.10
CA PHE A 280 -13.40 -13.36 -2.53
C PHE A 280 -14.53 -12.72 -3.35
N GLY A 281 -14.28 -12.41 -4.62
CA GLY A 281 -15.32 -11.99 -5.56
C GLY A 281 -15.70 -10.51 -5.47
N TYR A 282 -14.87 -9.67 -4.86
CA TYR A 282 -15.06 -8.21 -4.88
C TYR A 282 -14.16 -7.58 -5.93
N ALA A 283 -14.71 -7.22 -7.10
CA ALA A 283 -14.00 -6.61 -8.22
C ALA A 283 -13.66 -5.12 -7.97
N LEU A 284 -12.93 -4.84 -6.89
CA LEU A 284 -12.44 -3.52 -6.55
C LEU A 284 -11.46 -2.98 -7.60
N PRO A 285 -11.40 -1.64 -7.81
CA PRO A 285 -10.50 -1.01 -8.77
C PRO A 285 -9.03 -1.06 -8.34
N GLU A 286 -8.12 -0.77 -9.27
CA GLU A 286 -6.69 -0.79 -8.99
C GLU A 286 -6.30 0.30 -7.98
N THR A 287 -5.23 0.06 -7.21
CA THR A 287 -4.79 1.00 -6.17
C THR A 287 -3.88 2.08 -6.73
N HIS A 288 -3.00 1.68 -7.65
CA HIS A 288 -1.99 2.53 -8.27
C HIS A 288 -1.90 2.21 -9.76
N HIS A 289 -1.77 3.24 -10.59
CA HIS A 289 -1.70 3.07 -12.04
C HIS A 289 -0.47 3.75 -12.64
N LEU A 290 0.65 3.03 -12.75
CA LEU A 290 1.87 3.50 -13.42
C LEU A 290 2.28 4.93 -13.02
N PHE A 291 2.27 5.20 -11.72
CA PHE A 291 2.47 6.53 -11.16
C PHE A 291 3.88 7.08 -11.39
N TYR A 292 4.89 6.22 -11.60
CA TYR A 292 6.21 6.66 -12.07
C TYR A 292 6.19 7.21 -13.49
N LEU A 293 5.23 6.79 -14.32
CA LEU A 293 5.06 7.24 -15.70
C LEU A 293 4.00 8.35 -15.83
N ALA A 294 3.78 9.14 -14.78
CA ALA A 294 2.86 10.27 -14.81
C ALA A 294 3.43 11.41 -15.65
N SER A 295 2.61 11.96 -16.54
CA SER A 295 3.05 13.02 -17.49
C SER A 295 2.79 14.45 -16.99
N SER A 296 2.07 14.60 -15.89
CA SER A 296 1.78 15.86 -15.20
C SER A 296 1.55 15.62 -13.70
N PHE A 297 1.62 16.67 -12.87
CA PHE A 297 1.34 16.57 -11.43
C PHE A 297 -0.12 16.17 -11.12
N THR A 298 -1.08 16.60 -11.95
CA THR A 298 -2.49 16.18 -11.87
C THR A 298 -2.65 14.70 -12.24
N ASP A 299 -1.93 14.22 -13.26
CA ASP A 299 -1.89 12.81 -13.66
C ASP A 299 -1.24 11.95 -12.56
N PHE A 300 -0.16 12.45 -11.95
CA PHE A 300 0.49 11.83 -10.78
C PHE A 300 -0.49 11.67 -9.62
N TRP A 301 -1.18 12.75 -9.21
CA TRP A 301 -2.19 12.71 -8.14
C TRP A 301 -3.31 11.69 -8.40
N ARG A 302 -3.74 11.55 -9.66
CA ARG A 302 -4.78 10.58 -10.05
C ARG A 302 -4.29 9.13 -9.96
N ARG A 303 -2.99 8.87 -10.11
CA ARG A 303 -2.38 7.54 -10.28
C ARG A 303 -1.68 6.99 -9.05
N ILE A 304 -1.12 7.85 -8.20
CA ILE A 304 -0.29 7.42 -7.08
C ILE A 304 -1.11 6.79 -5.96
N ASN A 305 -2.32 7.26 -5.68
CA ASN A 305 -3.20 6.61 -4.71
C ASN A 305 -4.66 6.85 -5.09
N ILE A 306 -5.22 5.94 -5.87
CA ILE A 306 -6.54 6.10 -6.48
C ILE A 306 -7.63 6.17 -5.40
N TYR A 307 -7.56 5.31 -4.40
CA TYR A 307 -8.52 5.27 -3.28
C TYR A 307 -8.50 6.57 -2.47
N TRP A 308 -7.31 7.07 -2.14
CA TRP A 308 -7.16 8.35 -1.45
C TRP A 308 -7.72 9.50 -2.28
N LYS A 309 -7.37 9.54 -3.57
CA LYS A 309 -7.89 10.54 -4.50
C LYS A 309 -9.42 10.48 -4.59
N ASP A 310 -10.03 9.29 -4.66
CA ASP A 310 -11.50 9.17 -4.71
C ASP A 310 -12.16 9.65 -3.42
N PHE A 311 -11.59 9.28 -2.26
CA PHE A 311 -12.02 9.79 -0.97
C PHE A 311 -11.98 11.32 -0.92
N MET A 312 -10.85 11.91 -1.30
CA MET A 312 -10.68 13.37 -1.31
C MET A 312 -11.65 14.06 -2.25
N MET A 313 -11.85 13.51 -3.44
CA MET A 313 -12.77 14.06 -4.42
C MET A 313 -14.21 14.01 -3.91
N LYS A 314 -14.63 12.87 -3.36
CA LYS A 314 -15.99 12.62 -2.87
C LYS A 314 -16.36 13.47 -1.67
N VAL A 315 -15.51 13.51 -0.65
CA VAL A 315 -15.85 14.10 0.66
C VAL A 315 -15.48 15.58 0.74
N PHE A 316 -14.41 16.01 0.06
CA PHE A 316 -13.88 17.38 0.17
C PHE A 316 -14.09 18.18 -1.10
N TYR A 317 -13.58 17.71 -2.24
CA TYR A 317 -13.52 18.50 -3.47
C TYR A 317 -14.89 18.83 -4.06
N TYR A 318 -15.74 17.82 -4.33
CA TYR A 318 -17.03 18.10 -4.98
C TYR A 318 -17.91 19.01 -4.12
N PRO A 319 -18.07 18.77 -2.80
CA PRO A 319 -18.83 19.68 -1.95
C PRO A 319 -18.28 21.10 -1.92
N SER A 320 -16.96 21.29 -1.87
CA SER A 320 -16.35 22.62 -1.87
C SER A 320 -16.47 23.30 -3.23
N TYR A 321 -16.20 22.59 -4.32
CA TYR A 321 -16.25 23.10 -5.69
C TYR A 321 -17.62 23.69 -6.03
N PHE A 322 -18.71 22.97 -5.74
CA PHE A 322 -20.06 23.45 -6.04
C PHE A 322 -20.42 24.70 -5.23
N LYS A 323 -19.98 24.79 -3.96
CA LYS A 323 -20.17 26.00 -3.13
C LYS A 323 -19.34 27.19 -3.61
N LEU A 324 -18.11 26.93 -4.08
CA LEU A 324 -17.16 27.95 -4.51
C LEU A 324 -17.40 28.43 -5.95
N ARG A 325 -18.21 27.72 -6.74
CA ARG A 325 -18.55 28.09 -8.13
C ARG A 325 -19.13 29.50 -8.26
N ARG A 326 -19.73 30.04 -7.19
CA ARG A 326 -20.19 31.44 -7.10
C ARG A 326 -19.09 32.48 -7.31
N PHE A 327 -17.82 32.12 -7.10
CA PHE A 327 -16.65 32.99 -7.29
C PHE A 327 -15.97 32.82 -8.66
N GLY A 328 -16.60 32.08 -9.58
CA GLY A 328 -16.06 31.79 -10.91
C GLY A 328 -15.35 30.44 -10.99
N ASN A 329 -15.28 29.89 -12.20
CA ASN A 329 -14.81 28.52 -12.45
C ASN A 329 -13.34 28.32 -12.03
N THR A 330 -12.45 29.25 -12.39
CA THR A 330 -11.02 29.18 -12.06
C THR A 330 -10.77 29.20 -10.56
N TRP A 331 -11.42 30.11 -9.83
CA TRP A 331 -11.29 30.19 -8.37
C TRP A 331 -11.87 28.96 -7.67
N ALA A 332 -12.99 28.41 -8.16
CA ALA A 332 -13.54 27.16 -7.64
C ALA A 332 -12.57 25.97 -7.80
N LEU A 333 -11.86 25.90 -8.94
CA LEU A 333 -10.82 24.88 -9.17
C LEU A 333 -9.62 25.08 -8.23
N VAL A 334 -9.09 26.30 -8.13
CA VAL A 334 -7.90 26.59 -7.31
C VAL A 334 -8.19 26.40 -5.83
N LEU A 335 -9.22 27.07 -5.30
CA LEU A 335 -9.58 26.97 -3.88
C LEU A 335 -10.06 25.56 -3.50
N GLY A 336 -10.75 24.86 -4.41
CA GLY A 336 -11.12 23.46 -4.22
C GLY A 336 -9.88 22.55 -4.15
N THR A 337 -8.87 22.80 -4.97
CA THR A 337 -7.59 22.07 -4.92
C THR A 337 -6.85 22.35 -3.61
N VAL A 338 -6.73 23.62 -3.20
CA VAL A 338 -6.10 23.99 -1.92
C VAL A 338 -6.80 23.29 -0.76
N TRP A 339 -8.14 23.29 -0.73
CA TRP A 339 -8.90 22.60 0.30
C TRP A 339 -8.61 21.09 0.35
N VAL A 340 -8.52 20.42 -0.79
CA VAL A 340 -8.17 19.00 -0.87
C VAL A 340 -6.77 18.72 -0.32
N PHE A 341 -5.80 19.59 -0.58
CA PHE A 341 -4.44 19.42 -0.09
C PHE A 341 -4.31 19.68 1.41
N VAL A 342 -5.02 20.68 1.95
CA VAL A 342 -5.12 20.91 3.40
C VAL A 342 -5.76 19.69 4.08
N ALA A 343 -6.86 19.17 3.54
CA ALA A 343 -7.48 17.95 4.04
C ALA A 343 -6.53 16.75 3.93
N THR A 344 -5.79 16.63 2.83
CA THR A 344 -4.82 15.55 2.64
C THR A 344 -3.72 15.56 3.70
N TRP A 345 -3.11 16.72 3.94
CA TRP A 345 -2.12 16.88 5.01
C TRP A 345 -2.69 16.46 6.37
N PHE A 346 -3.88 16.96 6.72
CA PHE A 346 -4.53 16.65 7.99
C PHE A 346 -4.83 15.15 8.15
N PHE A 347 -5.42 14.50 7.13
CA PHE A 347 -5.74 13.07 7.20
C PHE A 347 -4.50 12.18 7.12
N HIS A 348 -3.42 12.66 6.49
CA HIS A 348 -2.13 11.99 6.54
C HIS A 348 -1.57 12.01 7.97
N ALA A 349 -1.54 13.17 8.62
CA ALA A 349 -1.13 13.31 10.02
C ALA A 349 -2.04 12.52 10.98
N TRP A 350 -3.35 12.47 10.70
CA TRP A 350 -4.31 11.66 11.45
C TRP A 350 -4.04 10.15 11.34
N LEU A 351 -3.74 9.66 10.13
CA LEU A 351 -3.38 8.25 9.94
C LEU A 351 -2.04 7.93 10.65
N TRP A 352 -1.07 8.85 10.57
CA TRP A 352 0.20 8.74 11.28
C TRP A 352 0.00 8.63 12.79
N PHE A 353 -0.89 9.44 13.37
CA PHE A 353 -1.24 9.40 14.79
C PHE A 353 -1.72 8.02 15.25
N TRP A 354 -2.64 7.39 14.53
CA TRP A 354 -3.10 6.06 14.91
C TRP A 354 -2.01 5.01 14.81
N ILE A 355 -1.16 5.10 13.78
CA ILE A 355 -0.09 4.14 13.56
C ILE A 355 1.04 4.34 14.57
N ARG A 356 1.44 5.57 14.91
CA ARG A 356 2.66 5.86 15.70
C ARG A 356 2.40 6.38 17.11
N GLY A 357 1.22 6.93 17.38
CA GLY A 357 0.87 7.57 18.65
C GLY A 357 1.23 9.05 18.74
N GLU A 358 1.84 9.62 17.69
CA GLU A 358 2.29 11.01 17.62
C GLU A 358 1.63 11.73 16.45
N PHE A 359 1.36 13.03 16.57
CA PHE A 359 0.80 13.81 15.46
C PHE A 359 1.94 14.42 14.64
N LEU A 360 1.93 14.19 13.31
CA LEU A 360 2.99 14.66 12.42
C LEU A 360 2.84 16.16 12.14
N LEU A 361 3.58 17.01 12.85
CA LEU A 361 3.64 18.47 12.64
C LEU A 361 5.06 18.91 12.27
N ALA A 362 5.58 18.38 11.16
CA ALA A 362 6.88 18.76 10.67
C ALA A 362 6.79 19.83 9.57
N THR A 363 7.63 20.86 9.65
CA THR A 363 7.66 21.95 8.64
C THR A 363 7.96 21.41 7.24
N HIS A 364 8.87 20.45 7.12
CA HIS A 364 9.22 19.82 5.85
C HIS A 364 8.04 19.04 5.23
N ASP A 365 7.20 18.41 6.06
CA ASP A 365 5.96 17.72 5.63
C ASP A 365 4.92 18.74 5.13
N ILE A 366 4.69 19.83 5.86
CA ILE A 366 3.78 20.90 5.43
C ILE A 366 4.24 21.49 4.09
N MET A 367 5.55 21.78 3.95
CA MET A 367 6.11 22.30 2.70
C MET A 367 5.95 21.32 1.53
N PHE A 368 6.10 20.01 1.76
CA PHE A 368 5.86 18.99 0.73
C PHE A 368 4.44 19.14 0.15
N TRP A 369 3.43 19.21 1.01
CA TRP A 369 2.04 19.33 0.58
C TRP A 369 1.73 20.67 -0.07
N VAL A 370 2.32 21.77 0.41
CA VAL A 370 2.14 23.11 -0.16
C VAL A 370 2.73 23.19 -1.58
N VAL A 371 3.96 22.71 -1.77
CA VAL A 371 4.61 22.73 -3.09
C VAL A 371 3.86 21.82 -4.06
N LEU A 372 3.46 20.61 -3.64
CA LEU A 372 2.66 19.72 -4.49
C LEU A 372 1.30 20.34 -4.84
N CYS A 373 0.65 21.01 -3.88
CA CYS A 373 -0.60 21.72 -4.11
C CYS A 373 -0.43 22.81 -5.18
N ALA A 374 0.62 23.62 -5.10
CA ALA A 374 0.89 24.67 -6.08
C ALA A 374 1.09 24.08 -7.48
N LEU A 375 1.92 23.03 -7.60
CA LEU A 375 2.18 22.33 -8.86
C LEU A 375 0.91 21.72 -9.47
N VAL A 376 0.06 21.10 -8.64
CA VAL A 376 -1.23 20.55 -9.08
C VAL A 376 -2.21 21.65 -9.46
N ALA A 377 -2.33 22.72 -8.68
CA ALA A 377 -3.22 23.83 -8.95
C ALA A 377 -2.89 24.53 -10.27
N VAL A 378 -1.60 24.78 -10.55
CA VAL A 378 -1.14 25.29 -11.83
C VAL A 378 -1.56 24.37 -12.97
N ASN A 379 -1.33 23.05 -12.86
CA ASN A 379 -1.74 22.08 -13.88
C ASN A 379 -3.26 22.02 -14.07
N VAL A 380 -4.06 22.09 -13.00
CA VAL A 380 -5.52 22.13 -13.10
C VAL A 380 -5.98 23.36 -13.88
N VAL A 381 -5.38 24.53 -13.63
CA VAL A 381 -5.71 25.76 -14.36
C VAL A 381 -5.28 25.66 -15.82
N LEU A 382 -4.08 25.16 -16.11
CA LEU A 382 -3.60 24.95 -17.48
C LEU A 382 -4.49 23.97 -18.25
N GLU A 383 -4.87 22.83 -17.64
CA GLU A 383 -5.78 21.84 -18.23
C GLU A 383 -7.17 22.43 -18.51
N SER A 384 -7.65 23.34 -17.65
CA SER A 384 -8.96 23.99 -17.81
C SER A 384 -9.00 24.97 -18.99
N ARG A 385 -7.84 25.53 -19.38
CA ARG A 385 -7.70 26.47 -20.50
C ARG A 385 -7.48 25.79 -21.86
N GLN A 386 -7.16 24.49 -21.87
CA GLN A 386 -6.92 23.76 -23.12
C GLN A 386 -8.22 23.57 -23.93
N THR A 387 -8.16 23.88 -25.23
CA THR A 387 -9.31 23.74 -26.13
C THR A 387 -9.52 22.28 -26.56
N PRO A 388 -10.75 21.87 -26.92
CA PRO A 388 -11.02 20.53 -27.43
C PRO A 388 -10.17 20.16 -28.65
N ALA A 389 -9.89 21.12 -29.54
CA ALA A 389 -9.03 20.94 -30.70
C ALA A 389 -7.57 20.60 -30.31
N GLN A 390 -7.02 21.27 -29.30
CA GLN A 390 -5.69 20.97 -28.76
C GLN A 390 -5.62 19.56 -28.15
N ARG A 391 -6.68 19.13 -27.45
CA ARG A 391 -6.78 17.77 -26.89
C ARG A 391 -6.85 16.70 -27.99
N LEU A 392 -7.58 16.97 -29.07
CA LEU A 392 -7.69 16.05 -30.21
C LEU A 392 -6.38 15.97 -31.01
N ALA A 393 -5.68 17.10 -31.17
CA ALA A 393 -4.37 17.12 -31.84
C ALA A 393 -3.31 16.33 -31.05
N ALA A 394 -3.32 16.40 -29.72
CA ALA A 394 -2.48 15.57 -28.87
C ALA A 394 -2.75 14.05 -29.01
N GLN A 395 -3.96 13.65 -29.45
CA GLN A 395 -4.29 12.24 -29.67
C GLN A 395 -3.84 11.70 -31.02
N LYS A 396 -3.56 12.56 -32.01
CA LYS A 396 -3.14 12.10 -33.36
C LYS A 396 -1.76 11.42 -33.35
N GLY A 397 -0.94 11.69 -32.34
CA GLY A 397 0.30 10.96 -32.05
C GLY A 397 1.39 11.10 -33.13
N GLY A 398 2.63 10.81 -32.76
CA GLY A 398 3.81 10.88 -33.63
C GLY A 398 5.09 10.77 -32.82
N LEU A 399 6.24 10.55 -33.47
CA LEU A 399 7.52 10.36 -32.77
C LEU A 399 7.88 11.58 -31.91
N VAL A 400 7.77 12.79 -32.46
CA VAL A 400 8.06 14.05 -31.74
C VAL A 400 7.13 14.23 -30.54
N PHE A 401 5.85 13.88 -30.69
CA PHE A 401 4.89 13.92 -29.58
C PHE A 401 5.24 12.91 -28.48
N ASN A 402 5.57 11.68 -28.84
CA ASN A 402 5.95 10.63 -27.89
C ASN A 402 7.25 10.96 -27.16
N LEU A 403 8.23 11.55 -27.85
CA LEU A 403 9.46 12.08 -27.24
C LEU A 403 9.16 13.22 -26.27
N GLY A 404 8.30 14.16 -26.66
CA GLY A 404 7.86 15.24 -25.77
C GLY A 404 7.10 14.72 -24.54
N LEU A 405 6.28 13.68 -24.70
CA LEU A 405 5.57 13.03 -23.60
C LEU A 405 6.54 12.30 -22.66
N ALA A 406 7.51 11.57 -23.20
CA ALA A 406 8.54 10.88 -22.42
C ALA A 406 9.42 11.88 -21.63
N ALA A 407 9.76 13.02 -22.24
CA ALA A 407 10.50 14.09 -21.60
C ALA A 407 9.71 14.70 -20.42
N ARG A 408 8.42 15.03 -20.62
CA ARG A 408 7.54 15.52 -19.56
C ARG A 408 7.39 14.51 -18.44
N THR A 409 7.19 13.24 -18.79
CA THR A 409 7.06 12.14 -17.84
C THR A 409 8.31 12.00 -16.97
N THR A 410 9.49 12.08 -17.58
CA THR A 410 10.78 12.05 -16.86
C THR A 410 10.97 13.31 -16.01
N GLY A 411 10.59 14.49 -16.50
CA GLY A 411 10.64 15.73 -15.73
C GLY A 411 9.74 15.70 -14.49
N VAL A 412 8.51 15.19 -14.61
CA VAL A 412 7.60 15.00 -13.46
C VAL A 412 8.19 14.00 -12.48
N PHE A 413 8.69 12.86 -12.95
CA PHE A 413 9.36 11.86 -12.10
C PHE A 413 10.51 12.48 -11.28
N LEU A 414 11.42 13.21 -11.93
CA LEU A 414 12.54 13.87 -11.26
C LEU A 414 12.08 14.95 -10.27
N THR A 415 11.06 15.73 -10.63
CA THR A 415 10.50 16.75 -9.73
C THR A 415 9.89 16.10 -8.48
N ILE A 416 9.20 14.97 -8.64
CA ILE A 416 8.65 14.21 -7.51
C ILE A 416 9.77 13.59 -6.67
N CYS A 417 10.85 13.06 -7.26
CA CYS A 417 12.03 12.62 -6.50
C CYS A 417 12.58 13.74 -5.62
N VAL A 418 12.80 14.94 -6.20
CA VAL A 418 13.26 16.12 -5.46
C VAL A 418 12.31 16.45 -4.31
N LEU A 419 10.99 16.46 -4.57
CA LEU A 419 10.00 16.75 -3.56
C LEU A 419 9.99 15.71 -2.42
N TRP A 420 10.11 14.42 -2.73
CA TRP A 420 10.18 13.34 -1.75
C TRP A 420 11.47 13.37 -0.93
N SER A 421 12.57 13.86 -1.48
CA SER A 421 13.82 14.03 -0.72
C SER A 421 13.69 15.07 0.40
N MET A 422 12.91 16.13 0.17
CA MET A 422 12.59 17.13 1.19
C MET A 422 11.73 16.54 2.31
N TRP A 423 10.91 15.53 2.00
CA TRP A 423 10.04 14.90 2.99
C TRP A 423 10.83 14.04 4.00
N VAL A 424 12.03 13.59 3.65
CA VAL A 424 12.85 12.70 4.49
C VAL A 424 13.93 13.43 5.29
N THR A 425 14.27 14.66 4.92
CA THR A 425 15.20 15.52 5.67
C THR A 425 14.62 15.99 7.00
N GLU A 426 15.47 16.26 7.98
CA GLU A 426 15.04 16.73 9.30
C GLU A 426 14.61 18.20 9.23
N SER A 427 15.32 19.01 8.43
CA SER A 427 15.03 20.43 8.24
C SER A 427 15.19 20.89 6.79
N LEU A 428 14.51 22.01 6.47
CA LEU A 428 14.63 22.64 5.15
C LEU A 428 16.02 23.21 4.90
N THR A 429 16.70 23.71 5.93
CA THR A 429 18.06 24.24 5.84
C THR A 429 19.06 23.14 5.51
N GLU A 430 18.94 21.99 6.18
CA GLU A 430 19.72 20.80 5.85
C GLU A 430 19.47 20.36 4.41
N TRP A 431 18.21 20.27 3.98
CA TRP A 431 17.85 19.91 2.61
C TRP A 431 18.45 20.85 1.55
N LEU A 432 18.36 22.17 1.76
CA LEU A 432 18.94 23.17 0.85
C LEU A 432 20.47 23.06 0.80
N SER A 433 21.13 22.74 1.93
CA SER A 433 22.59 22.60 1.99
C SER A 433 23.11 21.45 1.11
N LEU A 434 22.31 20.40 0.88
CA LEU A 434 22.68 19.26 0.03
C LEU A 434 23.00 19.68 -1.42
N PHE A 435 22.29 20.68 -1.94
CA PHE A 435 22.49 21.18 -3.31
C PHE A 435 23.77 22.01 -3.45
N ALA A 436 24.26 22.61 -2.37
CA ALA A 436 25.52 23.36 -2.40
C ALA A 436 26.73 22.42 -2.54
N VAL A 437 26.64 21.20 -2.01
CA VAL A 437 27.71 20.20 -2.05
C VAL A 437 27.64 19.32 -3.30
N GLY A 438 26.42 18.98 -3.76
CA GLY A 438 26.21 18.04 -4.85
C GLY A 438 26.52 18.52 -6.26
N THR A 439 27.12 19.71 -6.44
CA THR A 439 27.66 20.16 -7.73
C THR A 439 29.07 19.64 -8.00
N ARG A 440 29.74 19.06 -7.00
CA ARG A 440 31.11 18.55 -7.11
C ARG A 440 31.12 17.14 -7.70
N LEU A 441 31.99 16.89 -8.67
CA LEU A 441 32.31 15.55 -9.18
C LEU A 441 33.63 15.10 -8.55
N LEU A 442 33.56 14.16 -7.60
CA LEU A 442 34.76 13.61 -6.95
C LEU A 442 35.34 12.44 -7.76
N PRO A 443 36.69 12.29 -7.81
CA PRO A 443 37.34 11.14 -8.42
C PRO A 443 36.84 9.83 -7.77
N GLY A 444 36.43 8.85 -8.60
CA GLY A 444 35.88 7.56 -8.14
C GLY A 444 34.36 7.43 -8.20
N ASN A 445 33.61 8.53 -8.29
CA ASN A 445 32.13 8.49 -8.31
C ASN A 445 31.51 8.49 -9.73
N GLY A 446 32.34 8.44 -10.77
CA GLY A 446 31.89 8.41 -12.17
C GLY A 446 30.98 7.22 -12.49
N LEU A 447 31.25 6.04 -11.91
CA LEU A 447 30.40 4.86 -12.11
C LEU A 447 29.01 5.05 -11.48
N LEU A 448 28.92 5.58 -10.26
CA LEU A 448 27.63 5.83 -9.61
C LEU A 448 26.81 6.86 -10.39
N VAL A 449 27.44 7.95 -10.82
CA VAL A 449 26.79 8.97 -11.65
C VAL A 449 26.30 8.36 -12.96
N ALA A 450 27.13 7.56 -13.65
CA ALA A 450 26.75 6.88 -14.89
C ALA A 450 25.58 5.91 -14.69
N LEU A 451 25.55 5.15 -13.59
CA LEU A 451 24.45 4.24 -13.26
C LEU A 451 23.14 4.99 -13.00
N LEU A 452 23.19 6.11 -12.26
CA LEU A 452 22.00 6.91 -11.96
C LEU A 452 21.47 7.62 -13.21
N LEU A 453 22.35 8.20 -14.03
CA LEU A 453 21.98 8.76 -15.33
C LEU A 453 21.44 7.69 -16.28
N GLY A 454 22.02 6.49 -16.28
CA GLY A 454 21.52 5.32 -16.99
C GLY A 454 20.12 4.91 -16.53
N GLY A 455 19.84 4.99 -15.23
CA GLY A 455 18.49 4.77 -14.67
C GLY A 455 17.47 5.81 -15.14
N ILE A 456 17.86 7.09 -15.21
CA ILE A 456 17.02 8.18 -15.75
C ILE A 456 16.76 7.96 -17.25
N LEU A 457 17.77 7.55 -18.00
CA LEU A 457 17.63 7.21 -19.42
C LEU A 457 16.69 6.01 -19.60
N LEU A 458 16.83 4.95 -18.79
CA LEU A 458 15.95 3.80 -18.80
C LEU A 458 14.49 4.20 -18.50
N HIS A 459 14.29 5.11 -17.54
CA HIS A 459 12.97 5.67 -17.26
C HIS A 459 12.39 6.40 -18.47
N PHE A 460 13.19 7.25 -19.13
CA PHE A 460 12.77 7.95 -20.35
C PHE A 460 12.39 6.98 -21.48
N LEU A 461 13.22 5.96 -21.74
CA LEU A 461 12.95 4.93 -22.74
C LEU A 461 11.68 4.13 -22.41
N THR A 462 11.46 3.85 -21.13
CA THR A 462 10.24 3.18 -20.66
C THR A 462 9.00 4.05 -20.89
N ALA A 463 9.09 5.35 -20.59
CA ALA A 463 8.01 6.30 -20.86
C ALA A 463 7.72 6.40 -22.37
N LEU A 464 8.75 6.40 -23.21
CA LEU A 464 8.63 6.42 -24.67
C LEU A 464 7.93 5.16 -25.19
N ALA A 465 8.33 3.97 -24.71
CA ALA A 465 7.70 2.71 -25.07
C ALA A 465 6.22 2.65 -24.62
N TYR A 466 5.90 3.26 -23.48
CA TYR A 466 4.55 3.24 -22.91
C TYR A 466 3.61 4.26 -23.55
N ALA A 467 4.13 5.32 -24.21
CA ALA A 467 3.33 6.35 -24.88
C ALA A 467 2.33 5.80 -25.92
N GLY A 468 2.66 4.67 -26.57
CA GLY A 468 1.81 3.99 -27.56
C GLY A 468 1.11 2.73 -27.04
N HIS A 469 1.21 2.42 -25.74
CA HIS A 469 0.72 1.15 -25.20
C HIS A 469 -0.81 1.09 -25.18
N LYS A 470 -1.39 0.05 -25.81
CA LYS A 470 -2.83 -0.24 -25.71
C LYS A 470 -3.09 -1.33 -24.68
N PRO A 471 -4.03 -1.12 -23.74
CA PRO A 471 -4.35 -2.12 -22.73
C PRO A 471 -4.86 -3.39 -23.41
N ARG A 472 -4.37 -4.55 -22.93
CA ARG A 472 -4.78 -5.87 -23.43
C ARG A 472 -5.96 -6.39 -22.60
N PRO A 473 -6.93 -7.08 -23.22
CA PRO A 473 -8.00 -7.71 -22.47
C PRO A 473 -7.45 -8.85 -21.61
N LEU A 474 -7.97 -8.98 -20.39
CA LEU A 474 -7.61 -10.06 -19.48
C LEU A 474 -8.11 -11.40 -20.03
N ARG A 475 -7.21 -12.38 -20.17
CA ARG A 475 -7.53 -13.75 -20.59
C ARG A 475 -6.94 -14.73 -19.59
N PHE A 476 -7.70 -15.76 -19.23
CA PHE A 476 -7.33 -16.64 -18.10
C PHE A 476 -5.97 -17.32 -18.29
N VAL A 477 -5.81 -18.11 -19.35
CA VAL A 477 -4.61 -18.96 -19.54
C VAL A 477 -3.32 -18.14 -19.70
N PRO A 478 -3.24 -17.12 -20.59
CA PRO A 478 -2.02 -16.34 -20.74
C PRO A 478 -1.63 -15.61 -19.46
N GLU A 479 -2.61 -15.11 -18.70
CA GLU A 479 -2.32 -14.38 -17.48
C GLU A 479 -1.89 -15.32 -16.35
N ALA A 480 -2.54 -16.48 -16.20
CA ALA A 480 -2.12 -17.51 -15.24
C ALA A 480 -0.68 -17.97 -15.51
N LEU A 481 -0.29 -18.15 -16.78
CA LEU A 481 1.08 -18.51 -17.16
C LEU A 481 2.08 -17.39 -16.84
N ARG A 482 1.75 -16.12 -17.09
CA ARG A 482 2.63 -14.99 -16.74
C ARG A 482 2.84 -14.88 -15.24
N ILE A 483 1.76 -14.99 -14.46
CA ILE A 483 1.84 -14.99 -13.00
C ILE A 483 2.71 -16.18 -12.56
N GLY A 484 2.40 -17.39 -13.03
CA GLY A 484 3.17 -18.60 -12.70
C GLY A 484 4.66 -18.48 -13.03
N ALA A 485 5.00 -17.97 -14.22
CA ALA A 485 6.38 -17.76 -14.64
C ALA A 485 7.11 -16.74 -13.76
N MET A 486 6.45 -15.63 -13.40
CA MET A 486 7.03 -14.63 -12.50
C MET A 486 7.27 -15.19 -11.10
N LEU A 487 6.29 -15.93 -10.54
CA LEU A 487 6.45 -16.57 -9.22
C LEU A 487 7.57 -17.61 -9.26
N LEU A 488 7.62 -18.44 -10.31
CA LEU A 488 8.66 -19.44 -10.48
C LEU A 488 10.06 -18.80 -10.60
N ALA A 489 10.18 -17.72 -11.36
CA ALA A 489 11.45 -16.98 -11.47
C ALA A 489 11.92 -16.45 -10.11
N LEU A 490 11.01 -15.84 -9.32
CA LEU A 490 11.31 -15.39 -7.96
C LEU A 490 11.66 -16.57 -7.03
N LEU A 491 11.00 -17.71 -7.16
CA LEU A 491 11.34 -18.92 -6.38
C LEU A 491 12.74 -19.43 -6.71
N ILE A 492 13.07 -19.53 -8.00
CA ILE A 492 14.37 -20.01 -8.48
C ILE A 492 15.48 -19.07 -8.00
N ILE A 493 15.34 -17.75 -8.25
CA ILE A 493 16.33 -16.75 -7.83
C ILE A 493 16.53 -16.77 -6.31
N GLY A 494 15.46 -17.03 -5.54
CA GLY A 494 15.50 -17.02 -4.08
C GLY A 494 16.01 -18.31 -3.45
N HIS A 495 16.24 -19.36 -4.24
CA HIS A 495 16.61 -20.67 -3.74
C HIS A 495 18.10 -20.69 -3.31
N PRO A 496 18.44 -21.16 -2.09
CA PRO A 496 19.82 -21.16 -1.58
C PRO A 496 20.85 -21.76 -2.52
N ARG A 497 20.53 -22.86 -3.20
CA ARG A 497 21.46 -23.49 -4.16
C ARG A 497 21.71 -22.63 -5.41
N VAL A 498 20.73 -21.82 -5.82
CA VAL A 498 20.82 -21.02 -7.05
C VAL A 498 21.64 -19.76 -6.78
N TYR A 499 21.25 -18.95 -5.79
CA TYR A 499 21.96 -17.69 -5.55
C TYR A 499 23.36 -17.88 -4.95
N ARG A 500 23.64 -18.99 -4.25
CA ARG A 500 25.00 -19.32 -3.77
C ARG A 500 25.93 -19.78 -4.89
N ALA A 501 25.39 -20.22 -6.03
CA ALA A 501 26.18 -20.54 -7.21
C ALA A 501 26.51 -19.28 -8.06
N LEU A 502 25.85 -18.15 -7.78
CA LEU A 502 26.15 -16.87 -8.42
C LEU A 502 27.40 -16.21 -7.79
N PRO A 503 28.07 -15.31 -8.52
CA PRO A 503 29.17 -14.51 -7.97
C PRO A 503 28.82 -13.86 -6.63
N GLU A 504 29.80 -13.75 -5.75
CA GLU A 504 29.66 -13.27 -4.36
C GLU A 504 28.92 -11.91 -4.23
N PRO A 505 29.13 -10.91 -5.12
CA PRO A 505 28.35 -9.67 -5.09
C PRO A 505 26.85 -9.86 -5.33
N ILE A 506 26.45 -10.81 -6.18
CA ILE A 506 25.03 -11.07 -6.48
C ILE A 506 24.42 -11.94 -5.37
N SER A 507 25.19 -12.92 -4.89
CA SER A 507 24.80 -13.80 -3.80
C SER A 507 24.49 -13.04 -2.51
N SER A 508 25.36 -12.08 -2.16
CA SER A 508 25.22 -11.25 -0.96
C SER A 508 24.00 -10.34 -1.04
N VAL A 509 23.74 -9.71 -2.18
CA VAL A 509 22.53 -8.88 -2.42
C VAL A 509 21.26 -9.71 -2.24
N ILE A 510 21.17 -10.88 -2.88
CA ILE A 510 19.97 -11.75 -2.77
C ILE A 510 19.79 -12.21 -1.32
N ASN A 511 20.87 -12.54 -0.61
CA ASN A 511 20.81 -12.93 0.79
C ASN A 511 20.35 -11.77 1.70
N GLN A 512 20.85 -10.55 1.48
CA GLN A 512 20.47 -9.36 2.24
C GLN A 512 19.01 -9.00 2.03
N VAL A 513 18.52 -9.05 0.79
CA VAL A 513 17.10 -8.85 0.45
C VAL A 513 16.22 -9.83 1.20
N LYS A 514 16.65 -11.07 1.41
CA LYS A 514 15.88 -12.07 2.17
C LYS A 514 15.97 -11.89 3.69
N SER A 515 17.03 -11.27 4.18
CA SER A 515 17.24 -11.09 5.62
C SER A 515 16.34 -9.98 6.18
N PRO A 516 15.88 -10.07 7.44
CA PRO A 516 15.17 -8.99 8.14
C PRO A 516 16.14 -7.93 8.70
N VAL A 517 17.36 -7.86 8.18
CA VAL A 517 18.41 -6.97 8.70
C VAL A 517 18.11 -5.54 8.28
N MET A 518 18.25 -4.60 9.22
CA MET A 518 18.16 -3.17 8.91
C MET A 518 19.24 -2.75 7.91
N ASN A 519 18.91 -1.79 7.05
CA ASN A 519 19.90 -1.20 6.15
C ASN A 519 20.97 -0.45 6.97
N GLN A 520 22.10 -0.10 6.32
CA GLN A 520 23.21 0.53 7.03
C GLN A 520 22.86 1.90 7.61
N ARG A 521 22.06 2.69 6.89
CA ARG A 521 21.59 4.00 7.35
C ARG A 521 20.78 3.87 8.64
N ASP A 522 19.82 2.96 8.68
CA ASP A 522 18.92 2.77 9.82
C ASP A 522 19.63 2.06 10.98
N LYS A 523 20.67 1.25 10.71
CA LYS A 523 21.59 0.77 11.75
C LYS A 523 22.37 1.93 12.38
N ASN A 524 22.94 2.81 11.54
CA ASN A 524 23.70 3.97 12.00
C ASN A 524 22.80 4.97 12.75
N ARG A 525 21.58 5.20 12.24
CA ARG A 525 20.54 5.95 12.93
C ARG A 525 20.17 5.28 14.23
N ARG A 526 19.82 3.99 14.27
CA ARG A 526 19.51 3.28 15.54
C ARG A 526 20.64 3.35 16.57
N GLN A 527 21.91 3.29 16.14
CA GLN A 527 23.07 3.48 17.02
C GLN A 527 23.19 4.92 17.54
N ARG A 528 22.82 5.92 16.74
CA ARG A 528 22.70 7.32 17.15
C ARG A 528 21.43 7.55 18.01
N ASP A 529 20.33 6.89 17.68
CA ASP A 529 19.01 6.96 18.30
C ASP A 529 18.92 6.23 19.65
N TYR A 530 19.94 5.45 20.05
CA TYR A 530 20.11 5.06 21.45
C TYR A 530 20.17 6.30 22.37
N TYR A 531 20.46 7.47 21.79
CA TYR A 531 20.38 8.77 22.46
C TYR A 531 19.22 9.68 21.99
N GLU A 532 18.63 9.51 20.80
CA GLU A 532 17.52 10.37 20.30
C GLU A 532 16.52 9.61 19.40
N LYS A 533 15.26 9.45 19.84
CA LYS A 533 14.19 8.76 19.10
C LYS A 533 13.90 9.45 17.76
N LEU A 534 13.85 8.75 16.61
CA LEU A 534 12.72 8.75 15.63
C LEU A 534 13.04 8.10 14.25
N ASN A 535 11.96 7.58 13.63
CA ASN A 535 11.70 7.37 12.18
C ASN A 535 11.95 5.98 11.55
N ASP A 536 11.01 5.04 11.71
CA ASP A 536 10.73 4.07 10.63
C ASP A 536 9.28 3.51 10.64
N VAL A 537 8.63 3.50 9.48
CA VAL A 537 7.22 3.12 9.29
C VAL A 537 7.16 1.66 8.83
N GLY A 538 7.29 0.75 9.80
CA GLY A 538 6.98 -0.65 9.57
C GLY A 538 7.72 -1.65 10.44
N TRP A 539 8.92 -1.32 10.92
CA TRP A 539 9.75 -2.25 11.69
C TRP A 539 9.95 -1.89 13.16
N ASP A 540 9.72 -0.63 13.54
CA ASP A 540 9.85 -0.10 14.91
C ASP A 540 8.58 0.59 15.41
N ASN A 541 7.39 0.04 15.12
CA ASN A 541 6.27 0.28 16.03
C ASN A 541 6.41 -0.75 17.17
N PRO A 542 6.78 -0.32 18.39
CA PRO A 542 7.02 -1.23 19.51
C PRO A 542 5.78 -2.04 19.86
N ASP A 543 4.59 -1.44 19.75
CA ASP A 543 3.31 -2.08 20.04
C ASP A 543 3.01 -3.19 19.02
N LEU A 544 3.15 -2.91 17.72
CA LEU A 544 2.94 -3.92 16.67
C LEU A 544 4.00 -5.02 16.71
N ASN A 545 5.25 -4.68 17.06
CA ASN A 545 6.31 -5.67 17.25
C ASN A 545 5.97 -6.67 18.37
N GLN A 546 5.34 -6.21 19.45
CA GLN A 546 4.93 -7.08 20.57
C GLN A 546 3.91 -8.14 20.14
N ILE A 547 3.04 -7.84 19.18
CA ILE A 547 2.06 -8.80 18.64
C ILE A 547 2.68 -9.67 17.54
N PHE A 548 3.41 -9.06 16.59
CA PHE A 548 3.85 -9.77 15.39
C PHE A 548 5.16 -10.57 15.56
N LYS A 549 5.96 -10.30 16.60
CA LYS A 549 7.25 -10.99 16.87
C LYS A 549 7.20 -11.99 18.04
N GLN A 550 6.03 -12.35 18.58
CA GLN A 550 5.96 -13.42 19.59
C GLN A 550 6.55 -14.72 19.03
N LYS A 551 7.67 -15.15 19.62
CA LYS A 551 8.25 -16.47 19.35
C LYS A 551 7.28 -17.53 19.89
N PRO A 552 6.94 -18.58 19.11
CA PRO A 552 6.08 -19.66 19.58
C PRO A 552 6.62 -20.31 20.86
N ALA A 553 5.73 -20.72 21.77
CA ALA A 553 6.09 -21.44 23.00
C ALA A 553 6.76 -22.80 22.70
N ASP A 554 6.51 -23.33 21.51
CA ASP A 554 7.00 -24.57 20.93
C ASP A 554 8.24 -24.39 20.04
N TRP A 555 8.78 -23.16 19.95
CA TRP A 555 10.10 -22.92 19.36
C TRP A 555 11.17 -23.43 20.33
N LYS A 556 11.39 -24.74 20.33
CA LYS A 556 12.61 -25.33 20.90
C LYS A 556 13.78 -24.57 20.29
N SER A 557 14.55 -23.90 21.16
CA SER A 557 15.86 -23.39 20.81
C SER A 557 16.57 -24.46 20.00
N LEU A 558 17.10 -24.08 18.83
CA LEU A 558 18.05 -24.93 18.12
C LEU A 558 19.04 -25.43 19.16
N LYS A 559 19.08 -26.75 19.34
CA LYS A 559 19.86 -27.44 20.37
C LYS A 559 21.30 -26.98 20.32
N PHE A 560 21.65 -26.05 21.20
CA PHE A 560 22.98 -25.90 21.76
C PHE A 560 22.86 -26.24 23.24
N SER A 561 22.45 -27.49 23.53
CA SER A 561 22.16 -27.97 24.89
C SER A 561 23.38 -28.10 25.80
N HIS A 562 24.56 -27.68 25.33
CA HIS A 562 25.83 -27.79 26.05
C HIS A 562 26.33 -26.41 26.54
N LEU A 563 25.74 -25.31 26.04
CA LEU A 563 26.28 -23.95 26.18
C LEU A 563 25.51 -23.06 27.16
N SER A 564 24.45 -23.56 27.81
CA SER A 564 23.60 -22.72 28.65
C SER A 564 23.01 -23.45 29.85
N LEU A 565 23.12 -22.85 31.04
CA LEU A 565 22.41 -23.25 32.26
C LEU A 565 21.16 -22.37 32.44
N SER A 566 20.05 -23.02 32.82
CA SER A 566 18.83 -22.35 33.26
C SER A 566 18.89 -22.20 34.78
N GLN A 567 18.75 -20.99 35.31
CA GLN A 567 18.54 -20.75 36.73
C GLN A 567 17.12 -20.20 36.89
N ASP A 568 16.34 -20.79 37.80
CA ASP A 568 14.87 -20.86 37.74
C ASP A 568 14.08 -19.53 37.90
N ASP A 569 14.70 -18.34 37.82
CA ASP A 569 13.99 -17.08 38.08
C ASP A 569 14.32 -15.89 37.13
N LEU A 570 15.01 -16.09 36.00
CA LEU A 570 15.28 -14.98 35.04
C LEU A 570 15.03 -15.34 33.55
N PRO A 571 14.54 -14.37 32.72
CA PRO A 571 14.14 -14.62 31.34
C PRO A 571 15.28 -14.57 30.30
N PHE A 572 16.55 -14.71 30.71
CA PHE A 572 17.70 -14.77 29.78
C PHE A 572 18.70 -15.87 30.17
N LEU A 573 19.30 -16.52 29.16
CA LEU A 573 20.27 -17.61 29.32
C LEU A 573 21.67 -17.03 29.61
N LEU A 574 22.36 -17.56 30.61
CA LEU A 574 23.80 -17.34 30.84
C LEU A 574 24.62 -18.32 29.99
N LEU A 575 25.66 -17.82 29.32
CA LEU A 575 26.66 -18.65 28.63
C LEU A 575 27.44 -19.45 29.68
N ASN A 576 27.57 -20.77 29.47
CA ASN A 576 28.41 -21.62 30.30
C ASN A 576 29.90 -21.28 30.04
N PRO A 577 30.65 -20.77 31.03
CA PRO A 577 32.05 -20.38 30.82
C PRO A 577 33.00 -21.59 30.58
N ASP A 578 32.56 -22.83 30.83
CA ASP A 578 33.43 -24.03 30.78
C ASP A 578 33.45 -24.76 29.42
N THR A 579 32.86 -24.19 28.37
CA THR A 579 32.91 -24.81 27.02
C THR A 579 34.14 -24.34 26.24
N GLU A 580 35.24 -25.08 26.34
CA GLU A 580 36.34 -25.00 25.37
C GLU A 580 35.93 -25.65 24.02
N GLU A 581 36.35 -25.01 22.91
CA GLU A 581 36.14 -25.49 21.54
C GLU A 581 36.74 -26.89 21.34
N ARG A 582 35.92 -27.83 20.84
CA ARG A 582 36.37 -29.01 20.10
C ARG A 582 35.62 -29.13 18.79
#